data_AF-A0A6M4WEP6-F1
#
_entry.id   AF-A0A6M4WEP6-F1
#
_cell.length_a   1.000
_cell.length_b   1.000
_cell.length_c   1.000
_cell.angle_alpha   90.00
_cell.angle_beta   90.00
_cell.angle_gamma   90.00
#
_symmetry.space_group_name_H-M   'P 1'
#
loop_
_entity.id
_entity.type
_entity.pdbx_description
1 polymer ?
#
loop_
_entity_poly.entity_id
_entity_poly.type
_entity_poly.pdbx_seq_one_letter_code
_entity_poly.pdbx_strand_id
1 'polypeptide(L)' 'MHCTSLRYELSICAPRYVVEKSNDSFRRLRDLRDVVADGFSRDSNEYVTGRLRYDRAYQALRDAMRKDLGADA' A
#
# COMPACT_ATOMS: atom_id res chain seq x y z
N MET A 1 15.07 -3.80 3.23
CA MET A 1 14.37 -5.07 3.56
C MET A 1 13.52 -4.96 4.85
N HIS A 2 12.92 -3.79 5.16
CA HIS A 2 12.19 -3.54 6.43
C HIS A 2 10.66 -3.57 6.31
N CYS A 3 10.13 -3.84 5.12
CA CYS A 3 8.71 -3.79 4.80
C CYS A 3 7.89 -4.90 5.49
N THR A 4 8.53 -6.05 5.76
CA THR A 4 7.90 -7.21 6.38
C THR A 4 7.66 -7.02 7.88
N SER A 5 8.56 -6.33 8.59
CA SER A 5 8.45 -6.09 10.04
C SER A 5 7.24 -5.20 10.36
N LEU A 6 7.11 -4.07 9.66
CA LEU A 6 5.98 -3.14 9.81
C LEU A 6 4.63 -3.80 9.49
N ARG A 7 4.58 -4.68 8.48
CA ARG A 7 3.37 -5.45 8.17
C ARG A 7 2.99 -6.41 9.30
N TYR A 8 3.98 -7.02 9.95
CA TYR A 8 3.74 -7.96 11.06
C TYR A 8 3.26 -7.23 12.31
N GLU A 9 3.89 -6.12 12.68
CA GLU A 9 3.47 -5.27 13.80
C GLU A 9 2.05 -4.71 13.60
N LEU A 10 1.73 -4.25 12.38
CA LEU A 10 0.37 -3.84 12.04
C LEU A 10 -0.65 -4.96 12.22
N SER A 11 -0.29 -6.21 11.90
CA SER A 11 -1.20 -7.35 12.05
C SER A 11 -1.50 -7.72 13.51
N ILE A 12 -0.64 -7.32 14.44
CA ILE A 12 -0.80 -7.58 15.87
C ILE A 12 -1.64 -6.48 16.53
N CYS A 13 -1.39 -5.22 16.18
CA CYS A 13 -1.94 -4.07 16.91
C CYS A 13 -3.14 -3.41 16.22
N ALA A 14 -3.26 -3.52 14.88
CA ALA A 14 -4.31 -2.84 14.14
C ALA A 14 -5.50 -3.78 13.87
N PRO A 15 -6.72 -3.25 13.84
CA PRO A 15 -7.89 -4.06 13.49
C PRO A 15 -7.83 -4.53 12.05
N ARG A 16 -8.53 -5.64 11.80
CA ARG A 16 -8.50 -6.38 10.54
C ARG A 16 -8.74 -5.51 9.30
N TYR A 17 -9.63 -4.52 9.38
CA TYR A 17 -9.92 -3.62 8.25
C TYR A 17 -8.74 -2.72 7.86
N VAL A 18 -7.87 -2.34 8.81
CA VAL A 18 -6.61 -1.61 8.54
C VAL A 18 -5.57 -2.56 7.95
N VAL A 19 -5.45 -3.76 8.51
CA VAL A 19 -4.50 -4.79 8.06
C VAL A 19 -4.78 -5.21 6.61
N GLU A 20 -6.05 -5.40 6.24
CA GLU A 20 -6.44 -5.73 4.87
C GLU A 20 -6.04 -4.64 3.87
N LYS A 21 -6.27 -3.36 4.20
CA LYS A 21 -5.85 -2.22 3.36
C LYS A 21 -4.32 -2.09 3.30
N SER A 22 -3.62 -2.41 4.38
CA SER A 22 -2.17 -2.41 4.43
C SER A 22 -1.60 -3.48 3.49
N ASN A 23 -2.16 -4.68 3.54
CA ASN A 23 -1.78 -5.79 2.68
C ASN A 23 -2.02 -5.49 1.20
N ASP A 24 -3.14 -4.84 0.86
CA ASP A 24 -3.42 -4.42 -0.52
C ASP A 24 -2.42 -3.37 -1.01
N SER A 25 -2.16 -2.32 -0.22
CA SER A 25 -1.16 -1.30 -0.55
C SER A 25 0.24 -1.89 -0.76
N PHE A 26 0.69 -2.80 0.11
CA PHE A 26 1.96 -3.49 -0.05
C PHE A 26 2.00 -4.41 -1.28
N ARG A 27 0.88 -5.02 -1.67
CA ARG A 27 0.79 -5.80 -2.90
C ARG A 27 0.97 -4.90 -4.11
N ARG A 28 0.27 -3.77 -4.16
CA ARG A 28 0.38 -2.79 -5.27
C ARG A 28 1.76 -2.17 -5.37
N LEU A 29 2.43 -1.93 -4.25
CA LEU A 29 3.82 -1.46 -4.25
C LEU A 29 4.78 -2.50 -4.84
N ARG A 30 4.55 -3.78 -4.53
CA ARG A 30 5.32 -4.88 -5.12
C ARG A 30 5.06 -4.96 -6.62
N ASP A 31 3.80 -4.93 -7.05
CA ASP A 31 3.44 -4.94 -8.46
C ASP A 31 4.16 -3.80 -9.22
N LEU A 32 4.17 -2.58 -8.67
CA LEU A 32 4.85 -1.42 -9.25
C LEU A 32 6.38 -1.60 -9.31
N ARG A 33 6.98 -2.16 -8.25
CA ARG A 33 8.41 -2.45 -8.21
C ARG A 33 8.78 -3.50 -9.26
N ASP A 34 7.94 -4.52 -9.44
CA ASP A 34 8.18 -5.58 -10.40
C ASP A 34 8.11 -5.01 -11.84
N VAL A 35 7.18 -4.10 -12.13
CA VAL A 35 7.16 -3.33 -13.41
C VAL A 35 8.45 -2.54 -13.64
N VAL A 36 8.99 -1.89 -12.59
CA VAL A 36 10.28 -1.18 -12.72
C VAL A 36 11.44 -2.16 -12.90
N ALA A 37 11.41 -3.31 -12.24
CA ALA A 37 12.43 -4.36 -12.37
C ALA A 37 12.45 -4.98 -13.77
N ASP A 38 11.29 -5.08 -14.42
CA ASP A 38 11.15 -5.53 -15.81
C ASP A 38 11.64 -4.49 -16.84
N GLY A 39 12.15 -3.33 -16.37
CA GLY A 39 12.78 -2.32 -17.22
C GLY A 39 11.82 -1.31 -17.85
N PHE A 40 10.56 -1.29 -17.43
CA PHE A 40 9.58 -0.32 -17.92
C PHE A 40 9.94 1.10 -17.44
N SER A 41 9.90 2.07 -18.35
CA SER A 41 10.16 3.48 -18.04
C SER A 41 9.05 4.08 -17.18
N ARG A 42 9.33 5.18 -16.48
CA ARG A 42 8.36 5.92 -15.67
C ARG A 42 7.19 6.47 -16.49
N ASP A 43 7.38 6.68 -17.79
CA ASP A 43 6.35 7.15 -18.71
C ASP A 43 5.57 6.00 -19.36
N SER A 44 5.91 4.74 -19.06
CA SER A 44 5.14 3.59 -19.52
C SER A 44 3.74 3.59 -18.91
N ASN A 45 2.76 3.17 -19.70
CA ASN A 45 1.38 3.09 -19.23
C ASN A 45 1.24 2.11 -18.06
N GLU A 46 2.08 1.08 -18.03
CA GLU A 46 2.20 0.07 -16.98
C GLU A 46 2.65 0.70 -15.66
N TYR A 47 3.70 1.53 -15.69
CA TYR A 47 4.17 2.26 -14.51
C TYR A 47 3.12 3.26 -14.02
N VAL A 48 2.54 4.07 -14.92
CA VAL A 48 1.53 5.08 -14.57
C VAL A 48 0.28 4.41 -13.97
N THR A 49 -0.21 3.34 -14.60
CA THR A 49 -1.35 2.57 -14.10
C THR A 49 -1.05 1.90 -12.76
N GLY A 50 0.13 1.28 -12.63
CA GLY A 50 0.60 0.68 -11.38
C GLY A 50 0.69 1.71 -10.26
N ARG A 51 1.22 2.90 -10.58
CA ARG A 51 1.37 4.00 -9.63
C ARG A 51 0.02 4.52 -9.14
N LEU A 52 -0.93 4.76 -10.04
CA LEU A 52 -2.29 5.19 -9.69
C LEU A 52 -3.00 4.16 -8.79
N ARG A 53 -2.85 2.87 -9.08
CA ARG A 53 -3.40 1.78 -8.25
C ARG A 53 -2.78 1.75 -6.86
N TYR A 54 -1.46 1.91 -6.77
CA TYR A 54 -0.76 2.01 -5.49
C TYR A 54 -1.22 3.23 -4.70
N ASP A 55 -1.27 4.42 -5.31
CA ASP A 55 -1.65 5.65 -4.62
C ASP A 55 -3.09 5.56 -4.08
N ARG A 56 -4.02 4.95 -4.83
CA ARG A 56 -5.39 4.70 -4.34
C ARG A 56 -5.43 3.73 -3.16
N ALA A 57 -4.68 2.63 -3.22
CA ALA A 57 -4.62 1.66 -2.13
C ALA A 57 -3.96 2.26 -0.87
N TYR A 58 -2.94 3.10 -1.07
CA TYR A 58 -2.26 3.82 0.01
C TYR A 58 -3.16 4.87 0.66
N GLN A 59 -3.96 5.61 -0.12
CA GLN A 59 -4.94 6.53 0.43
C GLN A 59 -6.00 5.79 1.27
N ALA A 60 -6.55 4.67 0.75
CA ALA A 60 -7.52 3.87 1.49
C ALA A 60 -6.96 3.28 2.79
N LEU A 61 -5.67 2.96 2.84
CA LEU A 61 -4.98 2.56 4.08
C LEU A 61 -4.91 3.73 5.07
N ARG A 62 -4.51 4.92 4.61
CA ARG A 62 -4.42 6.11 5.46
C ARG A 62 -5.78 6.48 6.05
N ASP A 63 -6.85 6.40 5.26
CA ASP A 63 -8.21 6.68 5.72
C ASP A 63 -8.65 5.64 6.76
N ALA A 64 -8.35 4.36 6.54
CA ALA A 64 -8.63 3.31 7.53
C ALA A 64 -7.85 3.53 8.84
N MET A 65 -6.58 3.92 8.76
CA MET A 65 -5.77 4.23 9.95
C MET A 65 -6.25 5.48 10.69
N ARG A 66 -6.66 6.53 9.97
CA ARG A 66 -7.22 7.75 10.59
C ARG A 66 -8.52 7.47 11.32
N LYS A 67 -9.41 6.70 10.69
CA LYS A 67 -10.64 6.23 11.30
C LYS A 67 -10.36 5.43 12.57
N ASP A 68 -9.35 4.56 12.54
CA ASP A 68 -8.95 3.75 13.69
C ASP A 68 -8.44 4.59 14.86
N LEU A 69 -7.62 5.60 14.54
CA LEU A 69 -7.05 6.53 15.52
C LEU A 69 -8.06 7.56 16.04
N GLY A 70 -9.29 7.58 15.50
CA GLY A 70 -10.29 8.61 15.80
C GLY A 70 -9.89 10.01 15.33
N ALA A 71 -8.95 10.12 14.38
CA ALA A 71 -8.45 11.39 13.87
C ALA A 71 -9.39 12.05 12.83
N ASP A 72 -10.50 11.38 12.50
CA ASP A 72 -11.61 11.91 11.69
C ASP A 72 -12.74 12.50 12.57
N ALA A 73 -12.51 12.68 13.89
CA ALA A 73 -13.44 13.26 14.86
C ALA A 73 -13.20 14.75 15.12
#